data_AF-A0A947CRI4-F1
#
_entry.id   AF-A0A947CRI4-F1
#
_cell.length_a   1.000
_cell.length_b   1.000
_cell.length_c   1.000
_cell.angle_alpha   90.00
_cell.angle_beta   90.00
_cell.angle_gamma   90.00
#
_symmetry.space_group_name_H-M   'P 1'
#
loop_
_entity.id
_entity.type
_entity.pdbx_description
1 polymer ?
#
loop_
_entity_poly.entity_id
_entity_poly.type
_entity_poly.pdbx_seq_one_letter_code
_entity_poly.pdbx_strand_id
1 'polypeptide(L)'
;TMSSYSNQSGFPVLRAQVRCQGNRGQITVSQRPYRWAVMPARESEQRWTLPVCVAFGGERSERRTECTWLSERTASMAVAGCPRWVFPLAGASAYAVAEGDALAAVDVAELSSREHAALVHSAWAAIEEGRAPRAAFSLLADALGSDDQHLLELTLDIVVELLENTRGQLRKRLIAAVGEPLIRRAMAVGFRKLPTGDYAGRTARARMVRVAAVDLGHRPLMEEAERIAGEALAGRPGGDRGAIIAALETFAAGLEPQVAELMVRELRGERRMEVIRDRVGTLASITRQDTAARVLELLHGESGGQLFLPLVLSSYSSQRGSAAAALRFLRAHPEYLENLGDVVAVRARFSAGLCSQADAKLLERVVPVVGDDDAGSTIRACAGRAALLRRLR
;
A
#
# COMPACT_ATOMS: atom_id res chain seq x y z
N THR A 1 5.82 30.06 -5.03
CA THR A 1 5.53 29.68 -6.42
C THR A 1 5.76 28.17 -6.60
N MET A 2 5.26 27.57 -7.69
CA MET A 2 5.51 26.15 -8.02
C MET A 2 7.00 25.77 -7.97
N SER A 3 7.91 26.73 -8.18
CA SER A 3 9.36 26.57 -8.09
C SER A 3 9.83 25.93 -6.78
N SER A 4 9.15 26.20 -5.66
CA SER A 4 9.52 25.59 -4.36
C SER A 4 9.26 24.08 -4.31
N TYR A 5 8.34 23.56 -5.13
CA TYR A 5 8.08 22.11 -5.25
C TYR A 5 8.96 21.44 -6.28
N SER A 6 9.27 22.12 -7.40
CA SER A 6 10.08 21.53 -8.47
C SER A 6 11.58 21.51 -8.16
N ASN A 7 12.07 22.46 -7.35
CA ASN A 7 13.51 22.66 -7.16
C ASN A 7 14.02 22.07 -5.84
N GLN A 8 13.16 21.42 -5.05
CA GLN A 8 13.50 20.84 -3.75
C GLN A 8 12.97 19.41 -3.68
N SER A 9 13.76 18.48 -3.18
CA SER A 9 13.32 17.11 -2.95
C SER A 9 12.44 16.99 -1.70
N GLY A 10 11.50 16.04 -1.74
CA GLY A 10 10.61 15.73 -0.62
C GLY A 10 9.33 16.58 -0.59
N PHE A 11 8.68 16.58 0.57
CA PHE A 11 7.41 17.26 0.81
C PHE A 11 7.31 17.76 2.25
N PRO A 12 6.47 18.78 2.53
CA PRO A 12 6.31 19.31 3.87
C PRO A 12 5.40 18.44 4.75
N VAL A 13 5.71 18.45 6.04
CA VAL A 13 4.81 18.05 7.13
C VAL A 13 4.25 19.30 7.77
N LEU A 14 2.93 19.39 7.86
CA LEU A 14 2.18 20.50 8.44
C LEU A 14 1.67 20.16 9.83
N ARG A 15 1.79 21.11 10.75
CA ARG A 15 1.16 21.07 12.07
C ARG A 15 0.28 22.28 12.22
N ALA A 16 -0.97 22.10 12.63
CA ALA A 16 -1.84 23.19 13.09
C ALA A 16 -1.98 23.13 14.61
N GLN A 17 -1.96 24.29 15.27
CA GLN A 17 -2.17 24.42 16.71
C GLN A 17 -3.15 25.57 16.96
N VAL A 18 -4.05 25.40 17.92
CA VAL A 18 -4.99 26.43 18.35
C VAL A 18 -4.52 27.04 19.67
N ARG A 19 -4.56 28.36 19.77
CA ARG A 19 -4.48 29.10 21.03
C ARG A 19 -5.73 29.95 21.19
N CYS A 20 -6.37 29.87 22.34
CA CYS A 20 -7.60 30.61 22.60
C CYS A 20 -7.43 31.62 23.73
N GLN A 21 -8.01 32.80 23.54
CA GLN A 21 -8.15 33.84 24.57
C GLN A 21 -9.61 34.28 24.59
N GLY A 22 -10.38 33.75 25.55
CA GLY A 22 -11.83 33.90 25.56
C GLY A 22 -12.47 33.28 24.31
N ASN A 23 -13.32 34.04 23.60
CA ASN A 23 -14.00 33.59 22.38
C ASN A 23 -13.23 33.92 21.09
N ARG A 24 -11.92 34.17 21.17
CA ARG A 24 -11.04 34.41 20.02
C ARG A 24 -9.97 33.34 19.97
N GLY A 25 -9.85 32.69 18.82
CA GLY A 25 -8.85 31.67 18.54
C GLY A 25 -7.79 32.22 17.60
N GLN A 26 -6.58 31.73 17.74
CA GLN A 26 -5.51 31.87 16.76
C GLN A 26 -5.06 30.47 16.38
N ILE A 27 -5.15 30.15 15.08
CA ILE A 27 -4.58 28.93 14.53
C ILE A 27 -3.20 29.29 13.99
N THR A 28 -2.16 28.61 14.48
CA THR A 28 -0.81 28.68 13.92
C THR A 28 -0.54 27.40 13.14
N VAL A 29 -0.21 27.54 11.87
CA VAL A 29 0.27 26.46 11.01
C VAL A 29 1.78 26.56 10.92
N SER A 30 2.49 25.45 11.10
CA SER A 30 3.93 25.35 10.89
C SER A 30 4.27 24.24 9.91
N GLN A 31 5.38 24.38 9.19
CA GLN A 31 5.94 23.36 8.31
C GLN A 31 7.33 22.91 8.70
N ARG A 32 7.65 21.66 8.35
CA ARG A 32 9.01 21.12 8.34
C ARG A 32 9.15 20.11 7.18
N PRO A 33 10.36 19.80 6.70
CA PRO A 33 10.56 18.70 5.77
C PRO A 33 10.18 17.36 6.40
N TYR A 34 9.51 16.51 5.62
CA TYR A 34 9.31 15.10 5.94
C TYR A 34 10.66 14.36 5.93
N ARG A 35 10.83 13.41 6.86
CA ARG A 35 12.06 12.62 6.96
C ARG A 35 11.80 11.17 7.34
N TRP A 36 12.06 10.24 6.42
CA TRP A 36 12.10 8.82 6.74
C TRP A 36 13.04 8.56 7.94
N ALA A 37 12.64 7.69 8.87
CA ALA A 37 13.44 7.44 10.08
C ALA A 37 14.83 6.83 9.83
N VAL A 38 15.03 6.32 8.62
CA VAL A 38 16.24 5.65 8.14
C VAL A 38 17.31 6.66 7.73
N MET A 39 16.90 7.91 7.49
CA MET A 39 17.79 9.01 7.14
C MET A 39 18.43 9.60 8.40
N PRO A 40 19.70 10.02 8.33
CA PRO A 40 20.34 10.73 9.43
C PRO A 40 19.60 12.04 9.73
N ALA A 41 19.50 12.38 11.01
CA ALA A 41 19.02 13.68 11.42
C ALA A 41 19.94 14.76 10.83
N ARG A 42 19.36 15.66 10.04
CA ARG A 42 20.06 16.82 9.49
C ARG A 42 19.16 18.03 9.68
N GLU A 43 19.75 19.15 10.05
CA GLU A 43 19.06 20.43 9.93
C GLU A 43 18.79 20.71 8.45
N SER A 44 17.66 21.34 8.17
CA SER A 44 17.28 21.71 6.80
C SER A 44 16.53 23.03 6.82
N GLU A 45 16.95 23.88 5.89
CA GLU A 45 16.30 25.14 5.55
C GLU A 45 15.23 24.97 4.47
N GLN A 46 14.93 23.73 4.05
CA GLN A 46 13.86 23.46 3.10
C GLN A 46 12.53 23.98 3.65
N ARG A 47 11.91 24.83 2.84
CA ARG A 47 10.61 25.41 3.09
C ARG A 47 9.85 25.43 1.77
N TRP A 48 8.60 25.03 1.83
CA TRP A 48 7.71 25.07 0.68
C TRP A 48 6.87 26.32 0.77
N THR A 49 6.55 26.83 -0.40
CA THR A 49 5.77 28.04 -0.55
C THR A 49 4.42 27.48 -1.07
N LEU A 50 3.41 27.33 -0.20
CA LEU A 50 2.13 26.67 -0.53
C LEU A 50 0.87 27.35 0.04
N PRO A 51 -0.30 27.21 -0.63
CA PRO A 51 -1.58 27.50 -0.02
C PRO A 51 -1.91 26.42 1.01
N VAL A 52 -2.28 26.83 2.23
CA VAL A 52 -2.74 25.92 3.29
C VAL A 52 -4.14 26.31 3.68
N CYS A 53 -5.08 25.36 3.59
CA CYS A 53 -6.42 25.51 4.10
C CYS A 53 -6.58 24.66 5.36
N VAL A 54 -7.04 25.27 6.45
CA VAL A 54 -7.27 24.61 7.74
C VAL A 54 -8.77 24.43 7.93
N ALA A 55 -9.22 23.19 8.10
CA ALA A 55 -10.57 22.88 8.53
C ALA A 55 -10.59 22.85 10.06
N PHE A 56 -11.65 23.36 10.68
CA PHE A 56 -11.76 23.42 12.12
C PHE A 56 -13.22 23.48 12.58
N GLY A 57 -13.49 22.99 13.79
CA GLY A 57 -14.85 22.88 14.33
C GLY A 57 -14.87 22.60 15.83
N GLY A 58 -16.07 22.40 16.39
CA GLY A 58 -16.28 22.08 17.81
C GLY A 58 -17.73 22.25 18.26
N GLU A 59 -18.05 21.86 19.51
CA GLU A 59 -19.40 21.66 20.08
C GLU A 59 -20.48 22.74 19.80
N ARG A 60 -20.09 23.98 19.46
CA ARG A 60 -21.03 25.08 19.19
C ARG A 60 -20.72 25.84 17.90
N SER A 61 -19.86 25.30 17.03
CA SER A 61 -19.42 25.96 15.81
C SER A 61 -19.48 24.97 14.67
N GLU A 62 -20.27 25.33 13.65
CA GLU A 62 -20.24 24.65 12.37
C GLU A 62 -18.80 24.54 11.87
N ARG A 63 -18.49 23.42 11.23
CA ARG A 63 -17.23 23.20 10.53
C ARG A 63 -16.93 24.38 9.60
N ARG A 64 -15.77 24.99 9.76
CA ARG A 64 -15.27 26.10 8.95
C ARG A 64 -13.95 25.74 8.29
N THR A 65 -13.62 26.47 7.24
CA THR A 65 -12.33 26.38 6.56
C THR A 65 -11.77 27.78 6.38
N GLU A 66 -10.50 27.98 6.73
CA GLU A 66 -9.77 29.22 6.46
C GLU A 66 -8.47 28.90 5.74
N CYS A 67 -8.12 29.70 4.74
CA CYS A 67 -6.94 29.49 3.93
C CYS A 67 -5.94 30.61 4.11
N THR A 68 -4.65 30.27 4.14
CA THR A 68 -3.55 31.22 4.19
C THR A 68 -2.40 30.76 3.31
N TRP A 69 -1.49 31.68 3.05
CA TRP A 69 -0.29 31.41 2.27
C TRP A 69 0.85 31.11 3.24
N LEU A 70 1.41 29.89 3.20
CA LEU A 70 2.54 29.49 4.03
C LEU A 70 3.84 29.61 3.22
N SER A 71 4.51 30.77 3.31
CA SER A 71 5.81 31.03 2.67
C SER A 71 6.99 30.85 3.62
N GLU A 72 6.75 31.07 4.90
CA GLU A 72 7.72 30.91 5.99
C GLU A 72 7.50 29.59 6.74
N ARG A 73 8.32 29.33 7.75
CA ARG A 73 8.15 28.16 8.63
C ARG A 73 6.81 28.15 9.35
N THR A 74 6.20 29.31 9.58
CA THR A 74 4.92 29.46 10.27
C THR A 74 4.04 30.52 9.63
N ALA A 75 2.73 30.31 9.67
CA ALA A 75 1.70 31.32 9.40
C ALA A 75 0.62 31.24 10.48
N SER A 76 -0.06 32.35 10.77
CA SER A 76 -1.15 32.37 11.75
C SER A 76 -2.40 33.00 11.14
N MET A 77 -3.57 32.49 11.55
CA MET A 77 -4.88 33.01 11.18
C MET A 77 -5.71 33.23 12.44
N ALA A 78 -6.37 34.39 12.53
CA ALA A 78 -7.33 34.66 13.58
C ALA A 78 -8.67 34.02 13.21
N VAL A 79 -9.30 33.35 14.16
CA VAL A 79 -10.60 32.70 13.97
C VAL A 79 -11.57 33.12 15.07
N ALA A 80 -12.85 33.24 14.70
CA ALA A 80 -13.92 33.44 15.68
C ALA A 80 -14.17 32.14 16.45
N GLY A 81 -14.30 32.24 17.77
CA GLY A 81 -14.47 31.09 18.65
C GLY A 81 -13.15 30.40 19.01
N CYS A 82 -13.27 29.31 19.77
CA CYS A 82 -12.16 28.44 20.14
C CYS A 82 -12.40 27.05 19.56
N PRO A 83 -11.82 26.72 18.39
CA PRO A 83 -11.98 25.41 17.80
C PRO A 83 -11.49 24.29 18.73
N ARG A 84 -12.24 23.18 18.79
CA ARG A 84 -11.84 21.98 19.54
C ARG A 84 -10.90 21.09 18.74
N TRP A 85 -11.00 21.16 17.41
CA TRP A 85 -10.16 20.40 16.50
C TRP A 85 -9.71 21.28 15.32
N VAL A 86 -8.56 20.93 14.74
CA VAL A 86 -8.01 21.56 13.53
C VAL A 86 -7.38 20.52 12.62
N PHE A 87 -7.51 20.70 11.30
CA PHE A 87 -6.89 19.86 10.29
C PHE A 87 -6.26 20.74 9.18
N PRO A 88 -4.93 20.75 9.00
CA PRO A 88 -4.25 21.70 8.10
C PRO A 88 -4.30 21.34 6.61
N LEU A 89 -5.10 20.34 6.22
CA LEU A 89 -5.19 19.86 4.83
C LEU A 89 -6.65 19.84 4.37
N ALA A 90 -7.39 20.91 4.66
CA ALA A 90 -8.79 21.01 4.23
C ALA A 90 -8.90 20.82 2.70
N GLY A 91 -9.83 19.98 2.27
CA GLY A 91 -10.02 19.58 0.88
C GLY A 91 -8.81 18.88 0.23
N ALA A 92 -7.85 18.40 1.03
CA ALA A 92 -6.54 17.96 0.56
C ALA A 92 -5.80 19.02 -0.27
N SER A 93 -5.82 20.29 0.21
CA SER A 93 -5.39 21.48 -0.55
C SER A 93 -3.90 21.54 -0.94
N ALA A 94 -3.06 20.65 -0.44
CA ALA A 94 -1.62 20.69 -0.65
C ALA A 94 -0.99 19.30 -0.71
N TYR A 95 0.11 19.17 -1.45
CA TYR A 95 0.95 17.97 -1.46
C TYR A 95 1.82 17.94 -0.20
N ALA A 96 1.21 17.52 0.90
CA ALA A 96 1.78 17.57 2.24
C ALA A 96 1.12 16.51 3.15
N VAL A 97 1.72 16.27 4.31
CA VAL A 97 1.13 15.40 5.36
C VAL A 97 0.95 16.18 6.65
N ALA A 98 -0.03 15.80 7.47
CA ALA A 98 -0.32 16.43 8.74
C ALA A 98 0.34 15.70 9.92
N GLU A 99 0.59 16.41 11.02
CA GLU A 99 1.09 15.81 12.27
C GLU A 99 0.44 16.43 13.52
N GLY A 100 0.76 15.86 14.69
CA GLY A 100 0.33 16.38 15.99
C GLY A 100 -1.15 16.14 16.21
N ASP A 101 -1.86 17.18 16.68
CA ASP A 101 -3.28 17.10 17.04
C ASP A 101 -4.17 16.72 15.85
N ALA A 102 -3.73 17.00 14.62
CA ALA A 102 -4.41 16.53 13.42
C ALA A 102 -4.56 15.00 13.36
N LEU A 103 -3.63 14.24 13.95
CA LEU A 103 -3.72 12.77 14.02
C LEU A 103 -4.49 12.28 15.25
N ALA A 104 -4.56 13.08 16.32
CA ALA A 104 -4.99 12.63 17.64
C ALA A 104 -6.35 13.18 18.09
N ALA A 105 -6.78 14.32 17.55
CA ALA A 105 -7.92 15.08 18.05
C ALA A 105 -8.86 15.57 16.93
N VAL A 106 -8.60 15.22 15.67
CA VAL A 106 -9.50 15.56 14.57
C VAL A 106 -10.79 14.75 14.67
N ASP A 107 -11.92 15.40 14.42
CA ASP A 107 -13.19 14.71 14.27
C ASP A 107 -13.30 14.18 12.84
N VAL A 108 -13.01 12.89 12.66
CA VAL A 108 -13.06 12.23 11.34
C VAL A 108 -14.45 12.24 10.72
N ALA A 109 -15.52 12.36 11.51
CA ALA A 109 -16.88 12.41 11.00
C ALA A 109 -17.21 13.75 10.32
N GLU A 110 -16.46 14.81 10.64
CA GLU A 110 -16.58 16.14 10.00
C GLU A 110 -15.65 16.30 8.79
N LEU A 111 -14.86 15.28 8.45
CA LEU A 111 -13.97 15.28 7.29
C LEU A 111 -14.68 14.75 6.04
N SER A 112 -14.41 15.38 4.90
CA SER A 112 -14.73 14.79 3.59
C SER A 112 -13.87 13.55 3.31
N SER A 113 -14.30 12.69 2.38
CA SER A 113 -13.54 11.52 1.93
C SER A 113 -12.08 11.83 1.58
N ARG A 114 -11.83 12.96 0.89
CA ARG A 114 -10.47 13.38 0.50
C ARG A 114 -9.62 13.79 1.70
N GLU A 115 -10.23 14.46 2.67
CA GLU A 115 -9.55 14.86 3.90
C GLU A 115 -9.23 13.64 4.77
N HIS A 116 -10.14 12.66 4.82
CA HIS A 116 -9.90 11.39 5.48
C HIS A 116 -8.76 10.61 4.81
N ALA A 117 -8.72 10.55 3.47
CA ALA A 117 -7.58 9.95 2.76
C ALA A 117 -6.27 10.68 3.05
N ALA A 118 -6.26 12.02 3.06
CA ALA A 118 -5.09 12.82 3.44
C ALA A 118 -4.64 12.54 4.89
N LEU A 119 -5.59 12.33 5.81
CA LEU A 119 -5.33 11.97 7.20
C LEU A 119 -4.73 10.56 7.32
N VAL A 120 -5.23 9.58 6.56
CA VAL A 120 -4.66 8.21 6.49
C VAL A 120 -3.24 8.23 5.94
N HIS A 121 -2.98 8.98 4.86
CA HIS A 121 -1.62 9.19 4.36
C HIS A 121 -0.71 9.85 5.41
N SER A 122 -1.25 10.78 6.20
CA SER A 122 -0.52 11.45 7.27
C SER A 122 -0.17 10.51 8.42
N ALA A 123 -1.09 9.62 8.79
CA ALA A 123 -0.85 8.54 9.75
C ALA A 123 0.26 7.60 9.25
N TRP A 124 0.21 7.21 7.96
CA TRP A 124 1.26 6.39 7.36
C TRP A 124 2.63 7.08 7.37
N ALA A 125 2.68 8.34 6.94
CA ALA A 125 3.89 9.14 6.99
C ALA A 125 4.48 9.20 8.41
N ALA A 126 3.67 9.43 9.44
CA ALA A 126 4.14 9.44 10.82
C ALA A 126 4.71 8.08 11.28
N ILE A 127 4.17 6.97 10.77
CA ILE A 127 4.72 5.64 11.00
C ILE A 127 6.07 5.49 10.30
N GLU A 128 6.21 5.91 9.03
CA GLU A 128 7.47 5.88 8.28
C GLU A 128 8.58 6.79 8.85
N GLU A 129 8.21 7.90 9.51
CA GLU A 129 9.14 8.75 10.26
C GLU A 129 9.51 8.18 11.65
N GLY A 130 8.90 7.06 12.05
CA GLY A 130 9.22 6.34 13.28
C GLY A 130 8.61 6.93 14.54
N ARG A 131 7.60 7.80 14.38
CA ARG A 131 6.88 8.41 15.48
C ARG A 131 5.66 7.59 15.90
N ALA A 132 5.09 6.84 14.94
CA ALA A 132 3.93 5.96 15.05
C ALA A 132 3.04 6.19 16.29
N PRO A 133 2.39 7.36 16.38
CA PRO A 133 1.51 7.64 17.50
C PRO A 133 0.39 6.60 17.53
N ARG A 134 -0.08 6.21 18.72
CA ARG A 134 -1.20 5.25 18.85
C ARG A 134 -2.39 5.64 17.98
N ALA A 135 -2.66 6.95 17.87
CA ALA A 135 -3.73 7.49 17.05
C ALA A 135 -3.58 7.17 15.54
N ALA A 136 -2.35 7.05 15.02
CA ALA A 136 -2.13 6.66 13.62
C ALA A 136 -2.68 5.25 13.33
N PHE A 137 -2.48 4.29 14.24
CA PHE A 137 -3.02 2.94 14.07
C PHE A 137 -4.54 2.90 14.23
N SER A 138 -5.11 3.71 15.12
CA SER A 138 -6.56 3.88 15.24
C SER A 138 -7.17 4.42 13.94
N LEU A 139 -6.56 5.44 13.33
CA LEU A 139 -7.00 5.99 12.05
C LEU A 139 -6.98 4.94 10.93
N LEU A 140 -5.94 4.08 10.88
CA LEU A 140 -5.92 2.98 9.92
C LEU A 140 -7.03 1.97 10.20
N ALA A 141 -7.30 1.61 11.46
CA ALA A 141 -8.38 0.69 11.81
C ALA A 141 -9.77 1.26 11.44
N ASP A 142 -10.00 2.54 11.70
CA ASP A 142 -11.25 3.23 11.36
C ASP A 142 -11.45 3.29 9.84
N ALA A 143 -10.38 3.59 9.09
CA ALA A 143 -10.40 3.66 7.63
C ALA A 143 -10.69 2.29 6.96
N LEU A 144 -10.22 1.18 7.53
CA LEU A 144 -10.61 -0.18 7.10
C LEU A 144 -12.11 -0.47 7.37
N GLY A 145 -12.68 0.20 8.38
CA GLY A 145 -14.10 0.16 8.70
C GLY A 145 -14.98 1.05 7.80
N SER A 146 -14.39 1.91 6.97
CA SER A 146 -15.13 2.84 6.12
C SER A 146 -15.86 2.14 4.96
N ASP A 147 -17.03 2.66 4.59
CA ASP A 147 -17.73 2.28 3.34
C ASP A 147 -17.19 3.06 2.13
N ASP A 148 -16.31 4.03 2.36
CA ASP A 148 -15.54 4.67 1.29
C ASP A 148 -14.51 3.68 0.74
N GLN A 149 -14.77 3.21 -0.47
CA GLN A 149 -13.94 2.21 -1.11
C GLN A 149 -12.52 2.70 -1.42
N HIS A 150 -12.36 3.96 -1.80
CA HIS A 150 -11.03 4.50 -2.11
C HIS A 150 -10.19 4.54 -0.83
N LEU A 151 -10.80 4.93 0.28
CA LEU A 151 -10.16 4.92 1.58
C LEU A 151 -9.80 3.50 2.04
N LEU A 152 -10.70 2.53 1.83
CA LEU A 152 -10.45 1.12 2.11
C LEU A 152 -9.24 0.60 1.30
N GLU A 153 -9.21 0.84 0.00
CA GLU A 153 -8.10 0.38 -0.87
C GLU A 153 -6.76 0.98 -0.45
N LEU A 154 -6.72 2.30 -0.24
CA LEU A 154 -5.54 2.99 0.27
C LEU A 154 -5.04 2.38 1.58
N THR A 155 -5.97 2.09 2.49
CA THR A 155 -5.62 1.57 3.81
C THR A 155 -5.16 0.11 3.73
N LEU A 156 -5.73 -0.68 2.82
CA LEU A 156 -5.27 -2.04 2.54
C LEU A 156 -3.83 -2.06 2.03
N ASP A 157 -3.44 -1.14 1.14
CA ASP A 157 -2.04 -0.98 0.70
C ASP A 157 -1.09 -0.81 1.89
N ILE A 158 -1.41 0.16 2.77
CA ILE A 158 -0.61 0.47 3.96
C ILE A 158 -0.51 -0.74 4.90
N VAL A 159 -1.62 -1.44 5.14
CA VAL A 159 -1.66 -2.56 6.07
C VAL A 159 -0.89 -3.78 5.53
N VAL A 160 -1.00 -4.09 4.25
CA VAL A 160 -0.18 -5.15 3.62
C VAL A 160 1.29 -4.80 3.76
N GLU A 161 1.68 -3.57 3.44
CA GLU A 161 3.06 -3.12 3.56
C GLU A 161 3.59 -3.22 5.00
N LEU A 162 2.77 -2.84 5.99
CA LEU A 162 3.09 -3.02 7.41
C LEU A 162 3.24 -4.49 7.80
N LEU A 163 2.32 -5.35 7.35
CA LEU A 163 2.35 -6.77 7.67
C LEU A 163 3.60 -7.45 7.10
N GLU A 164 3.93 -7.19 5.84
CA GLU A 164 5.11 -7.76 5.20
C GLU A 164 6.40 -7.39 5.94
N ASN A 165 6.49 -6.14 6.40
CA ASN A 165 7.69 -5.59 7.03
C ASN A 165 7.76 -5.79 8.55
N THR A 166 6.70 -6.31 9.18
CA THR A 166 6.67 -6.64 10.61
C THR A 166 6.84 -8.14 10.87
N ARG A 167 7.51 -8.50 11.97
CA ARG A 167 7.72 -9.90 12.40
C ARG A 167 7.51 -10.05 13.91
N GLY A 168 7.33 -11.28 14.37
CA GLY A 168 7.26 -11.63 15.78
C GLY A 168 6.14 -10.89 16.54
N GLN A 169 6.45 -10.38 17.73
CA GLN A 169 5.46 -9.73 18.60
C GLN A 169 4.84 -8.47 18.00
N LEU A 170 5.61 -7.71 17.21
CA LEU A 170 5.09 -6.50 16.57
C LEU A 170 4.02 -6.84 15.53
N ARG A 171 4.27 -7.88 14.72
CA ARG A 171 3.27 -8.38 13.76
C ARG A 171 1.99 -8.83 14.47
N LYS A 172 2.12 -9.54 15.61
CA LYS A 172 0.94 -9.95 16.41
C LYS A 172 0.14 -8.74 16.90
N ARG A 173 0.80 -7.70 17.40
CA ARG A 173 0.14 -6.46 17.84
C ARG A 173 -0.55 -5.73 16.69
N LEU A 174 0.10 -5.66 15.53
CA LEU A 174 -0.47 -5.06 14.33
C LEU A 174 -1.73 -5.83 13.89
N ILE A 175 -1.66 -7.16 13.82
CA ILE A 175 -2.82 -8.01 13.48
C ILE A 175 -3.98 -7.76 14.46
N ALA A 176 -3.72 -7.66 15.76
CA ALA A 176 -4.75 -7.35 16.75
C ALA A 176 -5.37 -5.95 16.55
N ALA A 177 -4.54 -4.94 16.23
CA ALA A 177 -5.00 -3.55 16.11
C ALA A 177 -5.79 -3.27 14.83
N VAL A 178 -5.31 -3.76 13.67
CA VAL A 178 -5.90 -3.44 12.36
C VAL A 178 -6.42 -4.67 11.60
N GLY A 179 -5.94 -5.87 11.94
CA GLY A 179 -6.29 -7.10 11.22
C GLY A 179 -7.63 -7.70 11.66
N GLU A 180 -7.96 -7.70 12.96
CA GLU A 180 -9.22 -8.27 13.44
C GLU A 180 -10.48 -7.57 12.88
N PRO A 181 -10.58 -6.23 12.84
CA PRO A 181 -11.69 -5.55 12.18
C PRO A 181 -11.81 -5.93 10.70
N LEU A 182 -10.66 -6.02 10.02
CA LEU A 182 -10.60 -6.38 8.61
C LEU A 182 -11.09 -7.80 8.36
N ILE A 183 -10.65 -8.77 9.18
CA ILE A 183 -11.10 -10.16 9.09
C ILE A 183 -12.62 -10.24 9.28
N ARG A 184 -13.18 -9.57 10.30
CA ARG A 184 -14.63 -9.57 10.52
C ARG A 184 -15.39 -9.04 9.30
N ARG A 185 -14.93 -7.93 8.72
CA ARG A 185 -15.52 -7.36 7.51
C ARG A 185 -15.38 -8.30 6.31
N ALA A 186 -14.20 -8.89 6.11
CA ALA A 186 -13.93 -9.86 5.06
C ALA A 186 -14.82 -11.10 5.17
N MET A 187 -15.06 -11.61 6.38
CA MET A 187 -15.98 -12.71 6.62
C MET A 187 -17.45 -12.35 6.33
N ALA A 188 -17.86 -11.12 6.68
CA ALA A 188 -19.23 -10.67 6.45
C ALA A 188 -19.57 -10.62 4.95
N VAL A 189 -18.62 -10.19 4.12
CA VAL A 189 -18.80 -10.12 2.65
C VAL A 189 -18.46 -11.43 1.95
N GLY A 190 -17.41 -12.12 2.39
CA GLY A 190 -16.85 -13.34 1.82
C GLY A 190 -16.74 -13.31 0.30
N PHE A 191 -17.00 -14.48 -0.30
CA PHE A 191 -17.06 -14.70 -1.74
C PHE A 191 -18.49 -14.68 -2.30
N ARG A 192 -19.42 -13.96 -1.65
CA ARG A 192 -20.84 -13.93 -2.08
C ARG A 192 -21.00 -13.20 -3.42
N LYS A 193 -22.15 -13.33 -4.09
CA LYS A 193 -22.45 -12.52 -5.29
C LYS A 193 -22.76 -11.06 -4.88
N LEU A 194 -22.14 -10.06 -5.53
CA LEU A 194 -22.53 -8.66 -5.38
C LEU A 194 -23.64 -8.28 -6.38
N PRO A 195 -24.38 -7.20 -6.12
CA PRO A 195 -25.23 -6.57 -7.11
C PRO A 195 -24.46 -6.25 -8.41
N THR A 196 -25.12 -6.42 -9.55
CA THR A 196 -24.56 -6.08 -10.86
C THR A 196 -24.27 -4.59 -10.96
N GLY A 197 -23.12 -4.22 -11.54
CA GLY A 197 -22.73 -2.82 -11.76
C GLY A 197 -21.69 -2.26 -10.78
N ASP A 198 -21.51 -2.86 -9.60
CA ASP A 198 -20.53 -2.41 -8.60
C ASP A 198 -19.11 -2.95 -8.87
N TYR A 199 -18.45 -2.45 -9.92
CA TYR A 199 -17.11 -2.92 -10.30
C TYR A 199 -16.07 -2.60 -9.24
N ALA A 200 -16.13 -1.36 -8.74
CA ALA A 200 -15.19 -0.87 -7.77
C ALA A 200 -15.33 -1.69 -6.47
N GLY A 201 -16.55 -1.87 -5.94
CA GLY A 201 -16.77 -2.68 -4.75
C GLY A 201 -16.38 -4.15 -4.91
N ARG A 202 -16.48 -4.72 -6.13
CA ARG A 202 -15.95 -6.07 -6.42
C ARG A 202 -14.43 -6.14 -6.21
N THR A 203 -13.68 -5.17 -6.71
CA THR A 203 -12.20 -5.13 -6.62
C THR A 203 -11.74 -4.95 -5.16
N ALA A 204 -12.26 -3.94 -4.46
CA ALA A 204 -11.89 -3.69 -3.07
C ALA A 204 -12.23 -4.89 -2.16
N ARG A 205 -13.37 -5.53 -2.40
CA ARG A 205 -13.75 -6.75 -1.68
C ARG A 205 -12.81 -7.91 -1.96
N ALA A 206 -12.53 -8.20 -3.23
CA ALA A 206 -11.64 -9.30 -3.60
C ALA A 206 -10.30 -9.16 -2.89
N ARG A 207 -9.76 -7.94 -2.92
CA ARG A 207 -8.53 -7.57 -2.23
C ARG A 207 -8.63 -7.73 -0.72
N MET A 208 -9.70 -7.22 -0.09
CA MET A 208 -9.92 -7.36 1.35
C MET A 208 -9.95 -8.83 1.80
N VAL A 209 -10.68 -9.67 1.06
CA VAL A 209 -10.77 -11.10 1.37
C VAL A 209 -9.41 -11.77 1.21
N ARG A 210 -8.66 -11.45 0.16
CA ARG A 210 -7.29 -11.94 -0.04
C ARG A 210 -6.37 -11.56 1.11
N VAL A 211 -6.38 -10.29 1.52
CA VAL A 211 -5.55 -9.80 2.64
C VAL A 211 -5.93 -10.51 3.94
N ALA A 212 -7.22 -10.71 4.20
CA ALA A 212 -7.66 -11.45 5.39
C ALA A 212 -7.23 -12.93 5.37
N ALA A 213 -7.40 -13.62 4.24
CA ALA A 213 -7.01 -15.03 4.12
C ALA A 213 -5.49 -15.20 4.14
N VAL A 214 -4.77 -14.51 3.26
CA VAL A 214 -3.34 -14.73 2.99
C VAL A 214 -2.48 -13.96 3.98
N ASP A 215 -2.59 -12.63 3.99
CA ASP A 215 -1.67 -11.76 4.74
C ASP A 215 -1.92 -11.80 6.24
N LEU A 216 -3.17 -12.02 6.66
CA LEU A 216 -3.57 -12.17 8.07
C LEU A 216 -3.72 -13.63 8.51
N GLY A 217 -3.69 -14.60 7.59
CA GLY A 217 -3.71 -16.03 7.90
C GLY A 217 -5.08 -16.57 8.36
N HIS A 218 -6.18 -15.98 7.91
CA HIS A 218 -7.52 -16.44 8.29
C HIS A 218 -7.92 -17.72 7.54
N ARG A 219 -7.66 -18.88 8.16
CA ARG A 219 -7.86 -20.22 7.57
C ARG A 219 -9.25 -20.48 6.97
N PRO A 220 -10.39 -20.15 7.61
CA PRO A 220 -11.69 -20.41 7.00
C PRO A 220 -11.92 -19.68 5.67
N LEU A 221 -11.31 -18.50 5.47
CA LEU A 221 -11.39 -17.80 4.19
C LEU A 221 -10.49 -18.45 3.14
N MET A 222 -9.34 -19.01 3.54
CA MET A 222 -8.48 -19.78 2.64
C MET A 222 -9.14 -21.07 2.18
N GLU A 223 -9.75 -21.82 3.11
CA GLU A 223 -10.45 -23.09 2.81
C GLU A 223 -11.65 -22.86 1.88
N GLU A 224 -12.40 -21.76 2.07
CA GLU A 224 -13.48 -21.38 1.16
C GLU A 224 -12.95 -20.93 -0.21
N ALA A 225 -11.83 -20.20 -0.26
CA ALA A 225 -11.18 -19.84 -1.51
C ALA A 225 -10.72 -21.08 -2.29
N GLU A 226 -10.09 -22.04 -1.62
CA GLU A 226 -9.68 -23.33 -2.18
C GLU A 226 -10.85 -24.09 -2.78
N ARG A 227 -11.98 -24.15 -2.08
CA ARG A 227 -13.20 -24.80 -2.58
C ARG A 227 -13.72 -24.15 -3.86
N ILE A 228 -13.90 -22.82 -3.85
CA ILE A 228 -14.42 -22.07 -5.01
C ILE A 228 -13.44 -22.12 -6.19
N ALA A 229 -12.15 -21.94 -5.92
CA ALA A 229 -11.10 -22.04 -6.93
C ALA A 229 -11.06 -23.44 -7.55
N GLY A 230 -11.13 -24.50 -6.74
CA GLY A 230 -11.17 -25.89 -7.22
C GLY A 230 -12.40 -26.18 -8.10
N GLU A 231 -13.58 -25.68 -7.72
CA GLU A 231 -14.80 -25.78 -8.53
C GLU A 231 -14.66 -25.05 -9.87
N ALA A 232 -14.15 -23.81 -9.86
CA ALA A 232 -13.91 -23.01 -11.06
C ALA A 232 -12.84 -23.64 -11.98
N LEU A 233 -11.76 -24.17 -11.40
CA LEU A 233 -10.69 -24.87 -12.10
C LEU A 233 -11.22 -26.14 -12.79
N ALA A 234 -12.13 -26.86 -12.14
CA ALA A 234 -12.82 -28.04 -12.68
C ALA A 234 -13.91 -27.70 -13.72
N GLY A 235 -14.02 -26.44 -14.17
CA GLY A 235 -15.03 -26.01 -15.15
C GLY A 235 -16.46 -25.96 -14.59
N ARG A 236 -16.61 -25.95 -13.26
CA ARG A 236 -17.91 -25.86 -12.56
C ARG A 236 -17.99 -24.56 -11.75
N PRO A 237 -17.86 -23.38 -12.38
CA PRO A 237 -17.83 -22.13 -11.63
C PRO A 237 -19.15 -21.90 -10.89
N GLY A 238 -19.11 -22.00 -9.56
CA GLY A 238 -20.20 -21.57 -8.69
C GLY A 238 -20.04 -20.10 -8.32
N GLY A 239 -21.04 -19.27 -8.63
CA GLY A 239 -21.13 -17.91 -8.11
C GLY A 239 -20.76 -16.79 -9.09
N ASP A 240 -20.48 -15.61 -8.53
CA ASP A 240 -20.15 -14.39 -9.28
C ASP A 240 -18.70 -14.39 -9.76
N ARG A 241 -18.45 -13.81 -10.93
CA ARG A 241 -17.10 -13.77 -11.50
C ARG A 241 -16.09 -13.05 -10.62
N GLY A 242 -16.49 -11.96 -9.95
CA GLY A 242 -15.59 -11.25 -9.02
C GLY A 242 -15.23 -12.11 -7.81
N ALA A 243 -16.14 -12.95 -7.35
CA ALA A 243 -15.88 -13.89 -6.27
C ALA A 243 -14.93 -15.01 -6.71
N ILE A 244 -15.09 -15.53 -7.93
CA ILE A 244 -14.20 -16.55 -8.49
C ILE A 244 -12.78 -16.00 -8.65
N ILE A 245 -12.62 -14.79 -9.17
CA ILE A 245 -11.29 -14.15 -9.31
C ILE A 245 -10.65 -13.96 -7.93
N ALA A 246 -11.40 -13.44 -6.95
CA ALA A 246 -10.90 -13.29 -5.58
C ALA A 246 -10.46 -14.62 -4.97
N ALA A 247 -11.23 -15.68 -5.19
CA ALA A 247 -10.93 -17.02 -4.70
C ALA A 247 -9.68 -17.59 -5.38
N LEU A 248 -9.57 -17.44 -6.71
CA LEU A 248 -8.40 -17.86 -7.48
C LEU A 248 -7.12 -17.14 -7.04
N GLU A 249 -7.14 -15.82 -6.85
CA GLU A 249 -5.99 -15.05 -6.37
C GLU A 249 -5.60 -15.43 -4.93
N THR A 250 -6.60 -15.66 -4.07
CA THR A 250 -6.37 -16.10 -2.68
C THR A 250 -5.77 -17.51 -2.64
N PHE A 251 -6.31 -18.42 -3.46
CA PHE A 251 -5.82 -19.78 -3.62
C PHE A 251 -4.40 -19.81 -4.19
N ALA A 252 -4.10 -18.95 -5.17
CA ALA A 252 -2.80 -18.86 -5.82
C ALA A 252 -1.65 -18.59 -4.84
N ALA A 253 -1.89 -17.81 -3.79
CA ALA A 253 -0.86 -17.44 -2.83
C ALA A 253 -0.21 -18.67 -2.15
N GLY A 254 -0.98 -19.75 -1.96
CA GLY A 254 -0.53 -21.02 -1.38
C GLY A 254 -0.39 -22.16 -2.39
N LEU A 255 -0.46 -21.87 -3.70
CA LEU A 255 -0.56 -22.90 -4.73
C LEU A 255 0.64 -23.84 -4.73
N GLU A 256 0.37 -25.15 -4.73
CA GLU A 256 1.41 -26.16 -4.86
C GLU A 256 1.95 -26.21 -6.29
N PRO A 257 3.26 -26.50 -6.49
CA PRO A 257 3.90 -26.52 -7.81
C PRO A 257 3.13 -27.33 -8.84
N GLN A 258 2.63 -28.53 -8.50
CA GLN A 258 1.97 -29.44 -9.44
C GLN A 258 0.67 -28.86 -10.01
N VAL A 259 -0.08 -28.11 -9.20
CA VAL A 259 -1.31 -27.45 -9.64
C VAL A 259 -0.98 -26.28 -10.57
N ALA A 260 0.07 -25.52 -10.25
CA ALA A 260 0.55 -24.46 -11.12
C ALA A 260 1.04 -25.01 -12.48
N GLU A 261 1.72 -26.16 -12.50
CA GLU A 261 2.13 -26.80 -13.75
C GLU A 261 0.93 -27.18 -14.61
N LEU A 262 -0.13 -27.72 -14.01
CA LEU A 262 -1.34 -28.08 -14.71
C LEU A 262 -1.96 -26.84 -15.39
N MET A 263 -2.04 -25.72 -14.68
CA MET A 263 -2.54 -24.46 -15.24
C MET A 263 -1.69 -23.96 -16.42
N VAL A 264 -0.35 -24.06 -16.32
CA VAL A 264 0.53 -23.69 -17.44
C VAL A 264 0.29 -24.60 -18.65
N ARG A 265 0.08 -25.91 -18.43
CA ARG A 265 -0.28 -26.85 -19.50
C ARG A 265 -1.66 -26.57 -20.11
N GLU A 266 -2.65 -26.20 -19.29
CA GLU A 266 -3.98 -25.83 -19.78
C GLU A 266 -3.97 -24.58 -20.67
N LEU A 267 -3.04 -23.64 -20.45
CA LEU A 267 -2.87 -22.49 -21.33
C LEU A 267 -2.43 -22.89 -22.75
N ARG A 268 -1.89 -24.10 -22.94
CA ARG A 268 -1.43 -24.58 -24.24
C ARG A 268 -2.61 -24.84 -25.17
N GLY A 269 -2.74 -23.97 -26.17
CA GLY A 269 -3.78 -24.08 -27.18
C GLY A 269 -5.18 -23.66 -26.71
N GLU A 270 -5.32 -23.17 -25.48
CA GLU A 270 -6.54 -22.49 -25.05
C GLU A 270 -6.72 -21.21 -25.87
N ARG A 271 -7.97 -20.95 -26.29
CA ARG A 271 -8.34 -19.80 -27.13
C ARG A 271 -9.38 -18.92 -26.47
N ARG A 272 -10.04 -19.41 -25.42
CA ARG A 272 -11.00 -18.64 -24.65
C ARG A 272 -10.24 -17.64 -23.81
N MET A 273 -10.27 -16.38 -24.23
CA MET A 273 -9.64 -15.27 -23.52
C MET A 273 -10.05 -15.19 -22.05
N GLU A 274 -11.27 -15.63 -21.74
CA GLU A 274 -11.75 -15.72 -20.37
C GLU A 274 -10.88 -16.64 -19.49
N VAL A 275 -10.64 -17.86 -19.97
CA VAL A 275 -9.85 -18.88 -19.27
C VAL A 275 -8.39 -18.46 -19.22
N ILE A 276 -7.85 -17.96 -20.34
CA ILE A 276 -6.48 -17.44 -20.38
C ILE A 276 -6.28 -16.38 -19.31
N ARG A 277 -7.16 -15.38 -19.26
CA ARG A 277 -7.07 -14.27 -18.29
C ARG A 277 -7.12 -14.78 -16.85
N ASP A 278 -8.07 -15.66 -16.55
CA ASP A 278 -8.26 -16.17 -15.19
C ASP A 278 -7.05 -17.03 -14.77
N ARG A 279 -6.51 -17.87 -15.65
CA ARG A 279 -5.32 -18.70 -15.38
C ARG A 279 -4.04 -17.87 -15.24
N VAL A 280 -3.79 -16.93 -16.16
CA VAL A 280 -2.62 -16.05 -16.07
C VAL A 280 -2.69 -15.16 -14.83
N GLY A 281 -3.87 -14.63 -14.48
CA GLY A 281 -4.06 -13.86 -13.25
C GLY A 281 -3.81 -14.69 -11.99
N THR A 282 -4.26 -15.96 -11.98
CA THR A 282 -3.98 -16.91 -10.90
C THR A 282 -2.47 -17.16 -10.78
N LEU A 283 -1.80 -17.51 -11.88
CA LEU A 283 -0.36 -17.75 -11.90
C LEU A 283 0.43 -16.51 -11.45
N ALA A 284 0.05 -15.32 -11.91
CA ALA A 284 0.68 -14.05 -11.52
C ALA A 284 0.52 -13.70 -10.04
N SER A 285 -0.37 -14.37 -9.30
CA SER A 285 -0.65 -14.15 -7.87
C SER A 285 0.07 -15.14 -6.95
N ILE A 286 0.90 -16.03 -7.49
CA ILE A 286 1.68 -16.99 -6.70
C ILE A 286 2.77 -16.26 -5.92
N THR A 287 2.73 -16.41 -4.60
CA THR A 287 3.73 -15.81 -3.69
C THR A 287 4.78 -16.81 -3.21
N ARG A 288 4.57 -18.12 -3.41
CA ARG A 288 5.53 -19.14 -3.03
C ARG A 288 6.75 -19.15 -3.95
N GLN A 289 7.93 -18.97 -3.39
CA GLN A 289 9.18 -18.81 -4.15
C GLN A 289 9.53 -20.02 -5.03
N ASP A 290 9.32 -21.24 -4.55
CA ASP A 290 9.58 -22.49 -5.27
C ASP A 290 8.63 -22.67 -6.46
N THR A 291 7.35 -22.39 -6.22
CA THR A 291 6.26 -22.48 -7.19
C THR A 291 6.42 -21.41 -8.26
N ALA A 292 6.71 -20.17 -7.85
CA ALA A 292 6.98 -19.07 -8.75
C ALA A 292 8.17 -19.37 -9.68
N ALA A 293 9.28 -19.87 -9.14
CA ALA A 293 10.43 -20.27 -9.94
C ALA A 293 10.05 -21.34 -10.97
N ARG A 294 9.30 -22.36 -10.56
CA ARG A 294 8.87 -23.44 -11.45
C ARG A 294 7.96 -22.94 -12.58
N VAL A 295 7.02 -22.04 -12.29
CA VAL A 295 6.11 -21.46 -13.28
C VAL A 295 6.88 -20.66 -14.33
N LEU A 296 7.88 -19.86 -13.94
CA LEU A 296 8.70 -19.09 -14.89
C LEU A 296 9.44 -20.01 -15.87
N GLU A 297 10.07 -21.08 -15.37
CA GLU A 297 10.77 -22.07 -16.20
C GLU A 297 9.81 -22.76 -17.20
N LEU A 298 8.62 -23.12 -16.74
CA LEU A 298 7.60 -23.75 -17.60
C LEU A 298 7.10 -22.78 -18.69
N LEU A 299 6.81 -21.53 -18.33
CA LEU A 299 6.37 -20.52 -19.30
C LEU A 299 7.46 -20.18 -20.32
N HIS A 300 8.73 -20.22 -19.93
CA HIS A 300 9.87 -20.03 -20.83
C HIS A 300 9.99 -21.19 -21.84
N GLY A 301 9.90 -22.43 -21.36
CA GLY A 301 10.10 -23.64 -22.17
C GLY A 301 8.90 -24.09 -23.01
N GLU A 302 7.67 -23.71 -22.66
CA GLU A 302 6.46 -24.13 -23.38
C GLU A 302 6.13 -23.21 -24.57
N SER A 303 5.77 -23.81 -25.71
CA SER A 303 5.30 -23.07 -26.89
C SER A 303 4.01 -22.30 -26.56
N GLY A 304 4.05 -20.97 -26.72
CA GLY A 304 2.95 -20.07 -26.37
C GLY A 304 2.98 -19.57 -24.91
N GLY A 305 3.73 -20.21 -24.02
CA GLY A 305 3.93 -19.74 -22.63
C GLY A 305 4.66 -18.40 -22.56
N GLN A 306 5.56 -18.15 -23.52
CA GLN A 306 6.33 -16.92 -23.65
C GLN A 306 5.46 -15.67 -23.81
N LEU A 307 4.22 -15.80 -24.31
CA LEU A 307 3.27 -14.69 -24.40
C LEU A 307 2.83 -14.17 -23.03
N PHE A 308 2.79 -15.05 -22.02
CA PHE A 308 2.32 -14.74 -20.68
C PHE A 308 3.45 -14.44 -19.70
N LEU A 309 4.67 -14.88 -20.04
CA LEU A 309 5.85 -14.71 -19.21
C LEU A 309 6.11 -13.26 -18.78
N PRO A 310 6.03 -12.22 -19.66
CA PRO A 310 6.21 -10.84 -19.23
C PRO A 310 5.24 -10.38 -18.14
N LEU A 311 3.97 -10.80 -18.23
CA LEU A 311 2.94 -10.45 -17.25
C LEU A 311 3.23 -11.10 -15.90
N VAL A 312 3.48 -12.41 -15.90
CA VAL A 312 3.78 -13.17 -14.67
C VAL A 312 5.09 -12.68 -14.04
N LEU A 313 6.12 -12.45 -14.84
CA LEU A 313 7.42 -11.95 -14.38
C LEU A 313 7.30 -10.54 -13.77
N SER A 314 6.52 -9.66 -14.40
CA SER A 314 6.24 -8.32 -13.87
C SER A 314 5.58 -8.40 -12.50
N SER A 315 4.52 -9.21 -12.36
CA SER A 315 3.84 -9.42 -11.08
C SER A 315 4.76 -10.03 -10.02
N TYR A 316 5.58 -11.03 -10.37
CA TYR A 316 6.48 -11.63 -9.40
C TYR A 316 7.59 -10.69 -8.94
N SER A 317 8.06 -9.78 -9.80
CA SER A 317 9.13 -8.84 -9.48
C SER A 317 8.76 -7.85 -8.38
N SER A 318 7.47 -7.52 -8.23
CA SER A 318 6.96 -6.60 -7.21
C SER A 318 6.47 -7.29 -5.94
N GLN A 319 6.26 -8.61 -5.98
CA GLN A 319 5.75 -9.38 -4.85
C GLN A 319 6.88 -9.95 -3.98
N ARG A 320 6.83 -9.69 -2.68
CA ARG A 320 7.88 -10.11 -1.74
C ARG A 320 8.16 -11.62 -1.74
N GLY A 321 7.13 -12.44 -1.88
CA GLY A 321 7.27 -13.90 -1.85
C GLY A 321 7.94 -14.50 -3.09
N SER A 322 7.79 -13.85 -4.25
CA SER A 322 8.23 -14.36 -5.55
C SER A 322 9.35 -13.54 -6.20
N ALA A 323 9.67 -12.34 -5.70
CA ALA A 323 10.68 -11.45 -6.29
C ALA A 323 12.06 -12.11 -6.37
N ALA A 324 12.47 -12.88 -5.36
CA ALA A 324 13.73 -13.61 -5.41
C ALA A 324 13.76 -14.70 -6.50
N ALA A 325 12.60 -15.31 -6.81
CA ALA A 325 12.48 -16.27 -7.91
C ALA A 325 12.58 -15.56 -9.28
N ALA A 326 11.84 -14.47 -9.46
CA ALA A 326 11.91 -13.64 -10.67
C ALA A 326 13.33 -13.12 -10.93
N LEU A 327 14.04 -12.70 -9.88
CA LEU A 327 15.40 -12.20 -10.02
C LEU A 327 16.40 -13.30 -10.42
N ARG A 328 16.26 -14.51 -9.87
CA ARG A 328 17.08 -15.65 -10.28
C ARG A 328 16.79 -16.08 -11.72
N PHE A 329 15.53 -16.05 -12.13
CA PHE A 329 15.13 -16.32 -13.50
C PHE A 329 15.77 -15.32 -14.48
N LEU A 330 15.68 -14.01 -14.21
CA LEU A 330 16.32 -12.97 -15.02
C LEU A 330 17.85 -13.12 -15.11
N ARG A 331 18.49 -13.65 -14.07
CA ARG A 331 19.92 -13.95 -14.12
C ARG A 331 20.26 -15.06 -15.13
N ALA A 332 19.39 -16.07 -15.23
CA ALA A 332 19.54 -17.15 -16.19
C ALA A 332 19.09 -16.75 -17.60
N HIS A 333 18.14 -15.82 -17.69
CA HIS A 333 17.47 -15.38 -18.92
C HIS A 333 17.44 -13.85 -19.03
N PRO A 334 18.60 -13.19 -19.23
CA PRO A 334 18.71 -11.74 -19.25
C PRO A 334 17.92 -11.07 -20.38
N GLU A 335 17.58 -11.80 -21.45
CA GLU A 335 16.77 -11.32 -22.57
C GLU A 335 15.37 -10.83 -22.14
N TYR A 336 14.86 -11.26 -20.98
CA TYR A 336 13.57 -10.79 -20.46
C TYR A 336 13.65 -9.47 -19.67
N LEU A 337 14.84 -8.91 -19.46
CA LEU A 337 14.99 -7.63 -18.75
C LEU A 337 14.26 -6.48 -19.46
N GLU A 338 14.36 -6.42 -20.79
CA GLU A 338 13.75 -5.35 -21.59
C GLU A 338 12.21 -5.38 -21.49
N ASN A 339 11.61 -6.55 -21.28
CA ASN A 339 10.16 -6.70 -21.09
C ASN A 339 9.67 -6.06 -19.78
N LEU A 340 10.56 -5.82 -18.82
CA LEU A 340 10.22 -5.19 -17.56
C LEU A 340 10.36 -3.66 -17.62
N GLY A 341 10.86 -3.09 -18.73
CA GLY A 341 11.05 -1.65 -18.91
C GLY A 341 12.50 -1.23 -18.72
N ASP A 342 12.73 0.07 -18.52
CA ASP A 342 14.08 0.58 -18.29
C ASP A 342 14.68 0.09 -16.96
N VAL A 343 16.01 0.18 -16.85
CA VAL A 343 16.78 -0.27 -15.69
C VAL A 343 16.26 0.34 -14.38
N VAL A 344 15.80 1.60 -14.38
CA VAL A 344 15.29 2.29 -13.20
C VAL A 344 13.95 1.67 -12.77
N ALA A 345 13.04 1.45 -13.71
CA ALA A 345 11.76 0.80 -13.47
C ALA A 345 11.93 -0.64 -12.95
N VAL A 346 12.87 -1.40 -13.52
CA VAL A 346 13.19 -2.76 -13.06
C VAL A 346 13.70 -2.74 -11.62
N ARG A 347 14.67 -1.88 -11.31
CA ARG A 347 15.21 -1.75 -9.93
C ARG A 347 14.13 -1.35 -8.94
N ALA A 348 13.26 -0.39 -9.29
CA ALA A 348 12.18 0.05 -8.42
C ALA A 348 11.22 -1.09 -8.05
N ARG A 349 10.84 -1.93 -9.02
CA ARG A 349 9.95 -3.08 -8.79
C ARG A 349 10.57 -4.10 -7.83
N PHE A 350 11.79 -4.53 -8.11
CA PHE A 350 12.48 -5.51 -7.26
C PHE A 350 12.80 -4.95 -5.87
N SER A 351 13.10 -3.65 -5.75
CA SER A 351 13.38 -3.01 -4.47
C SER A 351 12.20 -3.08 -3.50
N ALA A 352 10.97 -3.16 -4.00
CA ALA A 352 9.77 -3.34 -3.18
C ALA A 352 9.67 -4.75 -2.58
N GLY A 353 10.05 -5.78 -3.35
CA GLY A 353 9.92 -7.19 -2.94
C GLY A 353 11.15 -7.78 -2.23
N LEU A 354 12.34 -7.22 -2.41
CA LEU A 354 13.59 -7.80 -1.91
C LEU A 354 14.04 -7.17 -0.59
N CYS A 355 13.98 -7.94 0.49
CA CYS A 355 14.28 -7.46 1.85
C CYS A 355 15.56 -8.05 2.47
N SER A 356 16.31 -8.89 1.73
CA SER A 356 17.55 -9.49 2.23
C SER A 356 18.78 -8.87 1.60
N GLN A 357 19.89 -8.83 2.34
CA GLN A 357 21.18 -8.35 1.81
C GLN A 357 21.67 -9.23 0.65
N ALA A 358 21.37 -10.53 0.68
CA ALA A 358 21.73 -11.45 -0.38
C ALA A 358 20.98 -11.13 -1.70
N ASP A 359 19.69 -10.83 -1.61
CA ASP A 359 18.87 -10.48 -2.76
C ASP A 359 19.26 -9.12 -3.34
N ALA A 360 19.59 -8.13 -2.50
CA ALA A 360 20.07 -6.84 -2.98
C ALA A 360 21.39 -6.96 -3.76
N LYS A 361 22.35 -7.74 -3.25
CA LYS A 361 23.59 -8.08 -3.98
C LYS A 361 23.32 -8.85 -5.27
N LEU A 362 22.27 -9.67 -5.31
CA LEU A 362 21.85 -10.33 -6.53
C LEU A 362 21.26 -9.32 -7.52
N LEU A 363 20.44 -8.38 -7.06
CA LEU A 363 19.82 -7.36 -7.90
C LEU A 363 20.87 -6.49 -8.58
N GLU A 364 21.90 -6.07 -7.85
CA GLU A 364 23.03 -5.31 -8.39
C GLU A 364 23.76 -6.04 -9.53
N ARG A 365 23.85 -7.37 -9.46
CA ARG A 365 24.51 -8.18 -10.49
C ARG A 365 23.66 -8.40 -11.73
N VAL A 366 22.34 -8.48 -11.56
CA VAL A 366 21.40 -8.73 -12.67
C VAL A 366 21.00 -7.43 -13.36
N VAL A 367 20.85 -6.36 -12.59
CA VAL A 367 20.35 -5.06 -13.03
C VAL A 367 21.39 -4.00 -12.65
N PRO A 368 22.41 -3.76 -13.50
CA PRO A 368 23.51 -2.87 -13.18
C PRO A 368 23.00 -1.46 -12.87
N VAL A 369 23.69 -0.76 -11.97
CA VAL A 369 23.39 0.62 -11.61
C VAL A 369 23.73 1.53 -12.79
N VAL A 370 22.85 2.48 -13.11
CA VAL A 370 23.11 3.55 -14.09
C VAL A 370 23.26 4.86 -13.31
N GLY A 371 24.45 5.47 -13.36
CA GLY A 371 24.74 6.76 -12.71
C GLY A 371 25.19 6.68 -11.24
N ASP A 372 25.19 7.83 -10.55
CA ASP A 372 25.57 7.99 -9.13
C ASP A 372 24.53 7.45 -8.13
N ASP A 373 23.58 6.62 -8.60
CA ASP A 373 22.55 6.01 -7.75
C ASP A 373 23.19 4.95 -6.84
N ASP A 374 23.60 5.41 -5.66
CA ASP A 374 24.27 4.60 -4.65
C ASP A 374 23.44 3.35 -4.33
N ALA A 375 23.98 2.18 -4.64
CA ALA A 375 23.39 0.85 -4.44
C ALA A 375 22.88 0.63 -3.00
N GLY A 376 23.37 1.42 -2.05
CA GLY A 376 22.83 1.51 -0.69
C GLY A 376 21.36 1.95 -0.61
N SER A 377 20.75 2.59 -1.60
CA SER A 377 19.36 3.09 -1.54
C SER A 377 18.32 1.97 -1.39
N THR A 378 18.43 0.90 -2.19
CA THR A 378 17.55 -0.28 -2.13
C THR A 378 17.67 -1.02 -0.79
N ILE A 379 18.88 -1.23 -0.28
CA ILE A 379 19.12 -1.89 1.01
C ILE A 379 18.63 -1.00 2.16
N ARG A 380 18.86 0.32 2.09
CA ARG A 380 18.41 1.29 3.10
C ARG A 380 16.89 1.35 3.21
N ALA A 381 16.15 1.19 2.11
CA ALA A 381 14.69 1.17 2.13
C ALA A 381 14.14 0.00 2.96
N CYS A 382 14.60 -1.23 2.69
CA CYS A 382 14.11 -2.42 3.41
C CYS A 382 14.71 -2.57 4.83
N ALA A 383 16.03 -2.42 4.97
CA ALA A 383 16.70 -2.51 6.28
C ALA A 383 16.26 -1.38 7.21
N GLY A 384 16.04 -0.20 6.65
CA GLY A 384 15.55 0.96 7.35
C GLY A 384 14.10 0.81 7.81
N ARG A 385 13.19 0.25 7.00
CA ARG A 385 11.81 -0.07 7.42
C ARG A 385 11.74 -1.14 8.53
N ALA A 386 12.59 -2.16 8.47
CA ALA A 386 12.68 -3.15 9.55
C ALA A 386 13.33 -2.59 10.84
N ALA A 387 14.23 -1.60 10.73
CA ALA A 387 14.82 -0.90 11.88
C ALA A 387 13.85 0.12 12.50
N LEU A 388 13.09 0.83 11.65
CA LEU A 388 11.98 1.71 12.00
C LEU A 388 10.96 1.00 12.88
N LEU A 389 10.46 -0.15 12.40
CA LEU A 389 9.47 -0.94 13.11
C LEU A 389 10.01 -1.51 14.44
N ARG A 390 11.32 -1.75 14.55
CA ARG A 390 11.94 -2.14 15.83
C ARG A 390 11.94 -1.02 16.88
N ARG A 391 11.95 0.25 16.47
CA ARG A 391 11.84 1.41 17.38
C ARG A 391 10.42 1.65 17.90
N LEU A 392 9.42 0.98 17.33
CA LEU A 392 8.02 1.04 17.78
C LEU A 392 7.68 0.04 18.89
N ARG A 393 8.69 -0.67 19.43
CA ARG A 393 8.57 -1.53 20.61
C ARG A 393 8.69 -0.69 21.87
#